data_AF-A0A4U8SLJ5-F1
#
_entry.id   AF-A0A4U8SLJ5-F1
#
_cell.length_a   1.000
_cell.length_b   1.000
_cell.length_c   1.000
_cell.angle_alpha   90.00
_cell.angle_beta   90.00
_cell.angle_gamma   90.00
#
_symmetry.space_group_name_H-M   'P 1'
#
loop_
_entity.id
_entity.type
_entity.pdbx_description
1 polymer ?
#
loop_
_entity_poly.entity_id
_entity_poly.type
_entity_poly.pdbx_seq_one_letter_code
_entity_poly.pdbx_strand_id
1 'polypeptide(L)'
;MAENLRSRSARFDRDSFANPRKTLRIYLLKFDVEEVEFGILNKIIAQKFWQRIDYIVCETHKRFFADGKEKMQNLKAKIEENNIGNILLDWI
;
A
#
# COMPACT_ATOMS: atom_id res chain seq x y z
N MET A 1 -19.96 -44.29 23.45
CA MET A 1 -21.06 -43.73 22.64
C MET A 1 -21.15 -42.26 23.03
N ALA A 2 -20.62 -41.35 22.20
CA ALA A 2 -21.40 -40.58 21.21
C ALA A 2 -22.55 -39.84 21.93
N GLU A 3 -22.45 -38.54 22.21
CA GLU A 3 -22.85 -37.40 21.36
C GLU A 3 -23.68 -36.47 22.27
N ASN A 4 -23.89 -35.17 22.09
CA ASN A 4 -23.29 -34.11 21.28
C ASN A 4 -23.91 -32.79 21.78
N LEU A 5 -23.15 -31.69 21.67
CA LEU A 5 -23.59 -30.33 21.34
C LEU A 5 -24.87 -29.74 21.97
N ARG A 6 -24.66 -28.79 22.91
CA ARG A 6 -25.29 -27.45 23.04
C ARG A 6 -25.00 -26.99 24.47
N SER A 7 -24.34 -25.88 24.77
CA SER A 7 -24.11 -24.65 24.04
C SER A 7 -22.84 -24.03 24.63
N ARG A 8 -21.70 -24.23 23.97
CA ARG A 8 -20.59 -23.27 24.07
C ARG A 8 -21.08 -22.02 23.38
N SER A 9 -21.82 -21.18 24.12
CA SER A 9 -21.97 -19.78 23.75
C SER A 9 -20.54 -19.27 23.69
N ALA A 10 -20.01 -19.16 22.48
CA ALA A 10 -18.81 -18.41 22.21
C ALA A 10 -19.07 -17.03 22.79
N ARG A 11 -18.55 -16.79 24.00
CA ARG A 11 -18.21 -15.44 24.40
C ARG A 11 -17.18 -15.04 23.37
N PHE A 12 -17.67 -14.35 22.35
CA PHE A 12 -16.82 -13.57 21.48
C PHE A 12 -16.13 -12.61 22.44
N ASP A 13 -14.92 -12.95 22.84
CA ASP A 13 -14.06 -12.09 23.63
C ASP A 13 -13.91 -10.81 22.82
N ARG A 14 -14.72 -9.80 23.14
CA ARG A 14 -14.70 -8.49 22.48
C ARG A 14 -13.36 -7.77 22.68
N ASP A 15 -12.50 -8.33 23.55
CA ASP A 15 -11.18 -7.82 23.88
C ASP A 15 -10.04 -8.54 23.14
N SER A 16 -10.33 -9.46 22.23
CA SER A 16 -9.29 -10.19 21.46
C SER A 16 -8.84 -9.48 20.17
N PHE A 17 -9.40 -8.31 19.85
CA PHE A 17 -9.02 -7.53 18.67
C PHE A 17 -8.36 -6.19 19.05
N ALA A 18 -7.09 -6.11 18.67
CA ALA A 18 -6.24 -4.92 18.58
C ALA A 18 -5.57 -4.42 19.89
N ASN A 19 -4.32 -4.87 20.05
CA ASN A 19 -3.29 -4.16 20.80
C ASN A 19 -3.17 -2.70 20.26
N PRO A 20 -3.39 -1.66 21.09
CA PRO A 20 -3.40 -0.26 20.66
C PRO A 20 -2.04 0.29 20.24
N ARG A 21 -0.98 -0.54 20.24
CA ARG A 21 0.38 -0.16 19.83
C ARG A 21 1.01 -1.11 18.80
N LYS A 22 0.22 -1.91 18.08
CA LYS A 22 0.76 -2.57 16.89
C LYS A 22 0.73 -1.55 15.75
N THR A 23 1.89 -1.03 15.35
CA THR A 23 2.00 -0.27 14.11
C THR A 23 1.50 -1.16 12.99
N LEU A 24 0.29 -0.87 12.49
CA LEU A 24 -0.32 -1.57 11.36
C LEU A 24 0.56 -1.32 10.14
N ARG A 25 1.44 -2.29 9.86
CA ARG A 25 2.26 -2.34 8.67
C ARG A 25 1.40 -2.88 7.53
N ILE A 26 1.33 -2.14 6.45
CA ILE A 26 0.58 -2.55 5.26
C ILE A 26 1.51 -3.48 4.48
N TYR A 27 1.05 -4.70 4.21
CA TYR A 27 1.85 -5.63 3.41
C TYR A 27 1.91 -5.19 1.94
N LEU A 28 0.77 -4.92 1.32
CA LEU A 28 0.69 -4.54 -0.09
C LEU A 28 -0.27 -3.37 -0.26
N LEU A 29 0.18 -2.33 -0.95
CA LEU A 29 -0.63 -1.26 -1.50
C LEU A 29 -0.59 -1.36 -3.03
N LYS A 30 -1.66 -1.89 -3.62
CA LYS A 30 -1.89 -1.82 -5.07
C LYS A 30 -2.92 -0.75 -5.36
N PHE A 31 -2.67 0.10 -6.35
CA PHE A 31 -3.68 1.00 -6.88
C PHE A 31 -3.46 1.22 -8.37
N ASP A 32 -4.57 1.45 -9.05
CA ASP A 32 -4.65 1.61 -10.49
C ASP A 32 -5.75 2.64 -10.73
N VAL A 33 -5.34 3.90 -10.94
CA VAL A 33 -6.24 5.06 -10.84
C VAL A 33 -5.85 6.08 -11.89
N GLU A 34 -6.63 6.17 -12.96
CA GLU A 34 -6.36 7.05 -14.09
C GLU A 34 -6.06 8.50 -13.67
N GLU A 35 -5.02 9.07 -14.29
CA GLU A 35 -4.65 10.49 -14.27
C GLU A 35 -4.15 11.08 -12.92
N VAL A 36 -4.08 10.29 -11.84
CA VAL A 36 -3.70 10.79 -10.50
C VAL A 36 -2.53 10.06 -9.84
N GLU A 37 -1.96 9.06 -10.50
CA GLU A 37 -0.97 8.12 -9.95
C GLU A 37 0.30 8.85 -9.49
N PHE A 38 0.81 9.75 -10.33
CA PHE A 38 1.97 10.57 -10.01
C PHE A 38 1.72 11.43 -8.76
N GLY A 39 0.50 11.96 -8.60
CA GLY A 39 0.12 12.75 -7.43
C GLY A 39 0.12 11.92 -6.15
N ILE A 40 -0.42 10.70 -6.21
CA ILE A 40 -0.46 9.77 -5.09
C ILE A 40 0.96 9.36 -4.68
N LEU A 41 1.77 8.90 -5.64
CA LEU A 41 3.15 8.46 -5.37
C LEU A 41 4.01 9.59 -4.79
N ASN A 42 3.90 10.82 -5.32
CA ASN A 42 4.60 11.97 -4.76
C ASN A 42 4.21 12.24 -3.30
N LYS A 43 2.93 12.10 -2.94
CA LYS A 43 2.48 12.26 -1.54
C LYS A 43 3.00 11.14 -0.65
N ILE A 44 2.99 9.89 -1.11
CA ILE A 44 3.53 8.74 -0.37
C ILE A 44 5.02 8.96 -0.06
N ILE A 45 5.79 9.42 -1.06
CA ILE A 45 7.22 9.73 -0.90
C ILE A 45 7.41 10.89 0.08
N ALA A 46 6.73 12.02 -0.15
CA ALA A 46 6.88 13.23 0.66
C ALA A 46 6.54 13.00 2.15
N GLN A 47 5.53 12.18 2.43
CA GLN A 47 5.09 11.86 3.79
C GLN A 47 5.83 10.66 4.40
N LYS A 48 6.81 10.07 3.68
CA LYS A 48 7.54 8.86 4.07
C LYS A 48 6.62 7.66 4.40
N PHE A 49 5.42 7.61 3.83
CA PHE A 49 4.45 6.55 4.08
C PHE A 49 4.95 5.19 3.59
N TRP A 50 5.79 5.18 2.55
CA TRP A 50 6.45 3.98 2.03
C TRP A 50 7.23 3.19 3.07
N GLN A 51 7.67 3.80 4.18
CA GLN A 51 8.36 3.11 5.28
C GLN A 51 7.45 2.15 6.06
N ARG A 52 6.13 2.30 5.92
CA ARG A 52 5.12 1.48 6.61
C ARG A 52 4.46 0.45 5.69
N ILE A 53 4.93 0.33 4.45
CA ILE A 53 4.36 -0.50 3.40
C ILE A 53 5.44 -1.44 2.88
N ASP A 54 5.20 -2.74 2.79
CA ASP A 54 6.22 -3.66 2.26
C ASP A 54 6.31 -3.59 0.73
N TYR A 55 5.18 -3.43 0.05
CA TYR A 55 5.12 -3.33 -1.41
C TYR A 55 4.11 -2.28 -1.86
N ILE A 56 4.52 -1.41 -2.78
CA ILE A 56 3.66 -0.45 -3.47
C ILE A 56 3.70 -0.79 -4.95
N VAL A 57 2.55 -1.12 -5.53
CA VAL A 57 2.41 -1.44 -6.96
C VAL A 57 1.47 -0.43 -7.60
N CYS A 58 1.93 0.20 -8.68
CA CYS A 58 1.19 1.24 -9.38
C CYS A 58 1.47 1.15 -10.89
N GLU A 59 0.42 1.08 -11.71
CA GLU A 59 0.57 1.31 -13.15
C GLU A 59 0.78 2.80 -13.38
N THR A 60 1.96 3.17 -13.87
CA THR A 60 2.13 4.54 -14.34
C THR A 60 1.56 4.63 -15.76
N HIS A 61 0.32 5.09 -15.88
CA HIS A 61 -0.40 5.45 -17.12
C HIS A 61 0.25 6.63 -17.88
N LYS A 62 1.58 6.73 -17.85
CA LYS A 62 2.41 7.81 -18.41
C LYS A 62 2.09 8.18 -19.86
N ARG A 63 1.56 7.24 -20.65
CA ARG A 63 1.20 7.45 -22.07
C ARG A 63 -0.01 8.37 -22.27
N PHE A 64 -0.83 8.55 -21.24
CA PHE A 64 -2.01 9.41 -21.29
C PHE A 64 -1.72 10.86 -20.89
N PHE A 65 -0.50 11.16 -20.45
CA PHE A 65 -0.08 12.52 -20.09
C PHE A 65 0.82 13.13 -21.17
N ALA A 66 0.52 14.37 -21.57
CA ALA A 66 1.38 15.14 -22.47
C ALA A 66 2.80 15.34 -21.91
N ASP A 67 2.92 15.47 -20.59
CA ASP A 67 4.16 15.63 -19.82
C ASP A 67 4.60 14.34 -19.10
N GLY A 68 4.07 13.17 -19.49
CA GLY A 68 4.26 11.91 -18.78
C GLY A 68 5.72 11.47 -18.66
N LYS A 69 6.56 11.79 -19.65
CA LYS A 69 7.99 11.48 -19.63
C LYS A 69 8.72 12.29 -18.54
N GLU A 70 8.41 13.57 -18.42
CA GLU A 70 8.98 14.45 -17.41
C GLU A 70 8.53 14.03 -16.00
N LYS A 71 7.23 13.79 -15.82
CA LYS A 71 6.67 13.27 -14.56
C LYS A 71 7.33 11.97 -14.12
N MET A 72 7.58 11.06 -15.07
CA MET A 72 8.26 9.79 -14.79
C MET A 72 9.72 9.99 -14.39
N GLN A 73 10.46 10.87 -15.08
CA GLN A 73 11.85 11.19 -14.72
C GLN A 73 11.93 11.80 -13.32
N ASN A 74 11.07 12.79 -13.03
CA ASN A 74 11.00 13.43 -11.72
C ASN A 74 10.63 12.44 -10.61
N LEU A 75 9.72 11.50 -10.87
CA LEU A 75 9.35 10.45 -9.92
C LEU A 75 10.51 9.48 -9.67
N LYS A 76 11.21 9.03 -10.71
CA LYS A 76 12.39 8.16 -10.58
C LYS A 76 13.51 8.82 -9.79
N ALA A 77 13.80 10.09 -10.07
CA ALA A 77 14.79 10.86 -9.32
C ALA A 77 14.45 10.88 -7.82
N LYS A 78 13.19 11.15 -7.45
CA LYS A 78 12.76 11.13 -6.05
C LYS A 78 12.89 9.76 -5.39
N ILE A 79 12.61 8.68 -6.12
CA ILE A 79 12.76 7.31 -5.63
C ILE A 79 14.23 7.00 -5.33
N GLU A 80 15.12 7.39 -6.24
CA GLU A 80 16.57 7.22 -6.10
C GLU A 80 17.15 8.07 -4.97
N GLU A 81 16.83 9.37 -4.93
CA GLU A 81 17.24 10.30 -3.87
C GLU A 81 16.84 9.82 -2.46
N ASN A 82 15.69 9.17 -2.34
CA ASN A 82 15.18 8.66 -1.07
C ASN A 82 15.57 7.18 -0.81
N ASN A 83 16.33 6.54 -1.70
CA ASN A 83 16.70 5.12 -1.64
C ASN A 83 15.49 4.18 -1.44
N ILE A 84 14.41 4.42 -2.18
CA ILE A 84 13.15 3.68 -2.04
C ILE A 84 13.18 2.41 -2.89
N GLY A 85 13.18 1.24 -2.24
CA GLY A 85 13.26 -0.07 -2.90
C GLY A 85 11.94 -0.83 -3.05
N ASN A 86 10.82 -0.27 -2.56
CA ASN A 86 9.54 -0.97 -2.44
C ASN A 86 8.41 -0.38 -3.32
N ILE A 87 8.74 0.40 -4.34
CA ILE A 87 7.78 0.93 -5.33
C ILE A 87 8.02 0.28 -6.69
N LEU A 88 7.00 -0.41 -7.20
CA LEU A 88 6.95 -0.96 -8.55
C LEU A 88 6.03 -0.08 -9.41
N LEU A 89 6.62 0.58 -10.41
CA LEU A 89 5.96 1.60 -11.26
C LEU A 89 5.39 1.03 -12.57
N ASP A 90 5.61 -0.25 -12.82
CA ASP A 90 5.18 -0.98 -14.00
C ASP A 90 4.92 -2.43 -13.59
N TRP A 91 3.82 -3.00 -14.08
CA TRP A 91 3.39 -4.38 -13.77
C TRP A 91 2.89 -5.13 -15.01
N ILE A 92 3.16 -4.59 -16.21
CA ILE A 92 2.98 -5.26 -17.51
C ILE A 92 4.22 -6.10 -17.82
#